data_AF-A0A8R7UY51-F1
#
_entry.id   AF-A0A8R7UY51-F1
#
_cell.length_a   1.000
_cell.length_b   1.000
_cell.length_c   1.000
_cell.angle_alpha   90.00
_cell.angle_beta   90.00
_cell.angle_gamma   90.00
#
_symmetry.space_group_name_H-M   'P 1'
#
loop_
_entity.id
_entity.type
_entity.pdbx_description
1 polymer ?
#
loop_
_entity_poly.entity_id
_entity_poly.type
_entity_poly.pdbx_seq_one_letter_code
_entity_poly.pdbx_strand_id
1 'polypeptide(L)' 'MASRSSSLLQLLVLVVAAAQFLGSEAGGISIYWGQNGGEGTLAETCATGNYKFVNLAFLAAFGNG' A
#
# COMPACT_ATOMS: atom_id res chain seq x y z
N MET A 1 -46.48 2.22 0.11
CA MET A 1 -45.51 3.30 0.44
C MET A 1 -44.33 2.81 1.30
N ALA A 2 -44.49 1.80 2.17
CA ALA A 2 -43.39 1.25 2.98
C ALA A 2 -42.21 0.63 2.17
N SER A 3 -42.50 -0.04 1.05
CA SER A 3 -41.47 -0.66 0.18
C SER A 3 -40.55 0.38 -0.49
N ARG A 4 -41.07 1.55 -0.90
CA ARG A 4 -40.26 2.62 -1.50
C ARG A 4 -39.26 3.23 -0.51
N SER A 5 -39.68 3.42 0.74
CA SER A 5 -38.80 3.93 1.80
C SER A 5 -37.65 2.96 2.10
N SER A 6 -37.95 1.66 2.17
CA SER A 6 -36.94 0.60 2.34
C SER A 6 -35.94 0.56 1.18
N SER A 7 -36.41 0.67 -0.07
CA SER A 7 -35.53 0.71 -1.26
C SER A 7 -34.61 1.94 -1.29
N LEU A 8 -35.07 3.09 -0.81
CA LEU A 8 -34.22 4.30 -0.70
C LEU A 8 -33.14 4.15 0.38
N LEU A 9 -33.47 3.53 1.52
CA LEU A 9 -32.48 3.21 2.55
C LEU A 9 -31.42 2.24 2.04
N GLN A 10 -31.83 1.19 1.33
CA GLN A 10 -30.91 0.21 0.73
C GLN A 10 -29.96 0.87 -0.28
N LEU A 11 -30.49 1.75 -1.13
CA LEU A 11 -29.69 2.50 -2.09
C LEU A 11 -28.71 3.45 -1.38
N LEU A 12 -29.14 4.13 -0.32
CA LEU A 12 -28.29 5.02 0.48
C LEU A 12 -27.12 4.26 1.12
N VAL A 13 -27.39 3.09 1.71
CA VAL A 13 -26.36 2.22 2.31
C VAL A 13 -25.34 1.77 1.26
N LEU A 14 -25.79 1.38 0.07
CA LEU A 14 -24.91 1.01 -1.04
C LEU A 14 -24.02 2.17 -1.50
N VAL A 15 -24.58 3.38 -1.62
CA VAL A 15 -23.82 4.58 -2.02
C VAL A 15 -22.78 4.95 -0.97
N VAL A 16 -23.13 4.91 0.32
CA VAL A 16 -22.18 5.19 1.41
C VAL A 16 -21.07 4.14 1.45
N ALA A 17 -21.40 2.86 1.29
CA ALA A 17 -20.40 1.80 1.24
C ALA A 17 -19.44 1.96 0.04
N ALA A 18 -19.96 2.30 -1.15
CA ALA A 18 -19.14 2.54 -2.33
C ALA A 18 -18.22 3.76 -2.17
N ALA A 19 -18.68 4.82 -1.50
CA ALA A 19 -17.90 6.03 -1.26
C ALA A 19 -16.64 5.78 -0.40
N GLN A 20 -16.65 4.76 0.47
CA GLN A 20 -15.51 4.38 1.31
C GLN A 20 -14.33 3.83 0.49
N PHE A 21 -14.59 3.26 -0.70
CA PHE A 21 -13.55 2.68 -1.56
C PHE A 21 -12.89 3.71 -2.49
N LEU A 22 -13.52 4.87 -2.70
CA LEU A 22 -12.99 5.93 -3.58
C LEU A 22 -11.83 6.73 -2.95
N GLY A 23 -11.70 6.69 -1.62
CA GLY A 23 -10.68 7.44 -0.87
C GLY A 23 -9.57 6.57 -0.26
N SER A 24 -9.47 5.30 -0.66
CA SER A 24 -8.40 4.44 -0.17
C SER A 24 -7.10 4.80 -0.90
N GLU A 25 -6.20 5.51 -0.22
CA GLU A 25 -4.80 5.59 -0.62
C GLU A 25 -4.22 4.18 -0.54
N ALA A 26 -4.21 3.46 -1.68
CA ALA A 26 -3.58 2.16 -1.76
C ALA A 26 -2.17 2.27 -1.16
N GLY A 27 -1.90 1.50 -0.12
CA GLY A 27 -0.62 1.54 0.59
C GLY A 27 0.55 1.32 -0.36
N GLY A 28 1.71 1.89 -0.04
CA GLY A 28 2.92 1.64 -0.80
C GLY A 28 3.54 0.29 -0.47
N ILE A 29 4.08 -0.40 -1.48
CA ILE A 29 4.90 -1.61 -1.23
C ILE A 29 6.29 -1.16 -0.76
N SER A 30 6.79 -1.75 0.32
CA SER A 30 8.17 -1.59 0.79
C SER A 30 8.98 -2.85 0.55
N ILE A 31 10.24 -2.72 0.16
CA ILE A 31 11.17 -3.84 -0.02
C ILE A 31 12.45 -3.64 0.79
N TYR A 32 13.09 -4.72 1.22
CA TYR A 32 14.46 -4.68 1.72
C TYR A 32 15.44 -5.01 0.59
N TRP A 33 16.54 -4.28 0.49
CA TRP A 33 17.56 -4.45 -0.54
C TRP A 33 18.96 -4.40 0.08
N GLY A 34 19.90 -5.19 -0.44
CA GLY A 34 21.33 -5.06 -0.12
C GLY A 34 21.98 -6.31 0.49
N GLN A 35 21.25 -7.41 0.66
CA GLN A 35 21.77 -8.62 1.30
C GLN A 35 22.21 -9.69 0.29
N ASN A 36 21.85 -9.56 -0.99
CA ASN A 36 22.22 -10.52 -2.03
C ASN A 36 22.73 -9.79 -3.28
N GLY A 37 23.94 -10.16 -3.74
CA GLY A 37 24.57 -9.56 -4.91
C GLY A 37 23.85 -9.80 -6.25
N GLY A 38 22.89 -10.73 -6.29
CA GLY A 38 22.03 -11.01 -7.45
C GLY A 38 20.74 -10.19 -7.51
N GLU A 39 20.51 -9.24 -6.60
CA GLU A 39 19.27 -8.43 -6.53
C GLU A 39 19.20 -7.32 -7.60
N GLY A 40 20.29 -7.12 -8.35
CA GLY A 40 20.47 -5.95 -9.20
C GLY A 40 20.86 -4.72 -8.38
N THR A 41 21.08 -3.60 -9.05
CA THR A 41 21.44 -2.34 -8.42
C THR A 41 20.24 -1.73 -7.68
N LEU A 42 20.53 -0.88 -6.69
CA LEU A 42 19.50 -0.09 -6.01
C LEU A 42 18.71 0.78 -7.00
N ALA A 43 19.38 1.33 -8.01
CA ALA A 43 18.76 2.13 -9.06
C ALA A 43 17.76 1.32 -9.90
N GLU A 44 18.13 0.10 -10.31
CA GLU A 44 17.22 -0.81 -11.03
C GLU A 44 16.01 -1.20 -10.18
N THR A 45 16.23 -1.46 -8.89
CA THR A 45 15.14 -1.75 -7.93
C THR A 45 14.14 -0.59 -7.85
N CYS A 46 14.61 0.65 -7.73
CA CYS A 46 13.77 1.85 -7.74
C CYS A 46 13.07 2.05 -9.10
N ALA A 47 13.79 1.80 -10.20
CA ALA A 47 13.27 1.99 -11.55
C ALA A 47 12.12 1.04 -11.92
N THR A 48 11.93 -0.06 -11.18
CA THR A 48 10.77 -0.96 -11.38
C THR A 48 9.43 -0.27 -11.18
N GLY A 49 9.36 0.81 -10.39
CA GLY A 49 8.11 1.47 -10.01
C GLY A 49 7.21 0.66 -9.07
N ASN A 50 7.66 -0.54 -8.66
CA ASN A 50 6.87 -1.42 -7.79
C ASN A 50 6.87 -0.97 -6.32
N TYR A 51 7.89 -0.25 -5.89
CA TYR A 51 8.15 0.02 -4.48
C TYR A 51 8.08 1.51 -4.17
N LYS A 52 7.27 1.88 -3.19
CA LYS A 52 7.19 3.24 -2.66
C LYS A 52 8.32 3.52 -1.67
N PHE A 53 8.86 2.47 -1.05
CA PHE A 53 9.95 2.54 -0.08
C PHE A 53 10.95 1.40 -0.30
N VAL A 54 12.25 1.72 -0.16
CA VAL A 54 13.34 0.72 -0.18
C VAL A 54 14.15 0.86 1.10
N ASN A 55 14.15 -0.18 1.92
CA ASN A 55 14.90 -0.26 3.16
C ASN A 55 16.27 -0.90 2.88
N LEU A 56 17.36 -0.19 3.17
CA LEU A 56 18.71 -0.72 2.99
C LEU A 56 19.07 -1.68 4.14
N ALA A 57 19.33 -2.93 3.78
CA ALA A 57 19.67 -4.00 4.70
C ALA A 57 21.18 -4.37 4.57
N PHE A 58 21.95 -4.39 5.66
CA PHE A 58 21.68 -3.80 6.99
C PHE A 58 22.96 -3.31 7.66
N LEU A 59 22.83 -2.33 8.57
CA LEU A 59 23.83 -2.06 9.60
C LEU A 59 23.83 -3.23 10.60
N ALA A 60 24.61 -4.28 10.30
CA ALA A 60 24.55 -5.56 10.99
C ALA A 60 25.20 -5.55 12.39
N ALA A 61 26.10 -4.60 12.66
CA ALA A 61 26.75 -4.43 13.96
C ALA A 61 26.98 -2.94 14.21
N PHE A 62 26.65 -2.49 15.43
CA PHE A 62 26.82 -1.11 15.87
C PHE A 62 27.01 -1.06 17.40
N GLY A 63 27.59 0.02 17.90
CA GLY A 63 27.91 0.21 19.33
C GLY A 63 29.42 0.17 19.62
N ASN A 64 29.78 0.27 20.90
CA ASN A 64 31.15 0.28 21.44
C ASN A 64 32.00 1.56 21.24
N GLY A 65 31.42 2.65 20.73
CA GLY A 65 32.03 3.99 20.72
C GLY A 65 33.41 4.04 20.07
#